data_AF-A0A1Y0MB63-F1
#
_entry.id   AF-A0A1Y0MB63-F1
#
_cell.length_a   1.000
_cell.length_b   1.000
_cell.length_c   1.000
_cell.angle_alpha   90.00
_cell.angle_beta   90.00
_cell.angle_gamma   90.00
#
_symmetry.space_group_name_H-M   'P 1'
#
loop_
_entity.id
_entity.type
_entity.pdbx_description
1 polymer ?
#
loop_
_entity_poly.entity_id
_entity_poly.type
_entity_poly.pdbx_seq_one_letter_code
_entity_poly.pdbx_strand_id
1 'polypeptide(L)'
;MKEIKTGQIVKFHTPNYDEDPEQLYLVLEFMEHGEKSRARIQTLNTGISFPWTTIVYAKDLEVDEVQTMQLEYYLEFGKHEVSTNT
;
A
#
# COMPACT_ATOMS: atom_id res chain seq x y z
N MET A 1 -14.74 8.03 4.52
CA MET A 1 -13.38 7.62 4.12
C MET A 1 -13.42 7.22 2.66
N LYS A 2 -12.33 7.42 1.93
CA LYS A 2 -12.25 6.97 0.54
C LYS A 2 -12.17 5.44 0.49
N GLU A 3 -12.70 4.84 -0.57
CA GLU A 3 -12.70 3.39 -0.74
C GLU A 3 -11.27 2.87 -0.97
N ILE A 4 -10.93 1.76 -0.30
CA ILE A 4 -9.66 1.05 -0.49
C ILE A 4 -9.79 0.14 -1.72
N LYS A 5 -8.81 0.22 -2.62
CA LYS A 5 -8.69 -0.61 -3.84
C LYS A 5 -7.26 -1.12 -4.00
N THR A 6 -7.11 -2.22 -4.74
CA THR A 6 -5.81 -2.73 -5.16
C THR A 6 -5.00 -1.66 -5.90
N GLY A 7 -3.68 -1.62 -5.66
CA GLY A 7 -2.74 -0.68 -6.28
C GLY A 7 -2.59 0.65 -5.57
N GLN A 8 -3.37 0.92 -4.51
CA GLN A 8 -3.20 2.12 -3.70
C GLN A 8 -2.02 2.02 -2.74
N ILE A 9 -1.39 3.17 -2.50
CA ILE A 9 -0.50 3.37 -1.37
C ILE A 9 -1.34 3.85 -0.19
N VAL A 10 -1.14 3.20 0.97
CA VAL A 10 -1.92 3.44 2.18
C VAL A 10 -1.02 3.53 3.40
N LYS A 11 -1.56 4.12 4.48
CA LYS A 11 -1.02 4.12 5.84
C LYS A 11 -2.10 3.73 6.83
N PHE A 12 -1.73 3.39 8.06
CA PHE A 12 -2.72 3.22 9.14
C PHE A 12 -3.22 4.59 9.59
N HIS A 13 -4.55 4.77 9.70
CA HIS A 13 -5.11 6.03 10.22
C HIS A 13 -4.94 6.15 11.75
N THR A 14 -4.65 5.04 12.43
CA THR A 14 -4.40 4.97 13.87
C THR A 14 -3.32 3.92 14.15
N PRO A 15 -2.05 4.28 13.90
CA PRO A 15 -0.93 3.41 14.25
C PRO A 15 -0.82 3.25 15.78
N ASN A 16 -0.27 2.12 16.22
CA ASN A 16 0.10 1.93 17.62
C ASN A 16 1.23 2.89 18.03
N TYR A 17 1.41 3.12 19.33
CA TYR A 17 2.41 4.08 19.83
C TYR A 17 3.86 3.72 19.43
N ASP A 18 4.13 2.44 19.21
CA ASP A 18 5.42 1.90 18.80
C ASP A 18 5.55 1.72 17.27
N GLU A 19 4.52 2.05 16.50
CA GLU A 19 4.53 1.99 15.03
C GLU A 19 4.93 3.33 14.42
N ASP A 20 5.61 3.28 13.28
CA ASP A 20 5.93 4.47 12.50
C ASP A 20 4.66 4.96 11.77
N PRO A 21 4.14 6.17 12.08
CA PRO A 21 2.93 6.69 11.44
C PRO A 21 3.11 6.99 9.94
N GLU A 22 4.35 7.13 9.47
CA GLU A 22 4.68 7.40 8.07
C GLU A 22 5.01 6.12 7.28
N GLN A 23 4.90 4.94 7.91
CA GLN A 23 5.10 3.67 7.24
C GLN A 23 4.05 3.49 6.13
N LEU A 24 4.54 3.37 4.89
CA LEU A 24 3.72 3.16 3.71
C LEU A 24 3.54 1.68 3.39
N TYR A 25 2.38 1.36 2.82
CA TYR A 25 2.04 0.02 2.36
C TYR A 25 1.39 0.07 0.98
N LEU A 26 1.60 -0.97 0.18
CA LEU A 26 0.89 -1.18 -1.09
C LEU A 26 -0.27 -2.15 -0.87
N VAL A 27 -1.48 -1.80 -1.33
CA VAL A 27 -2.62 -2.73 -1.36
C VAL A 27 -2.44 -3.71 -2.51
N LEU A 28 -2.19 -4.98 -2.19
CA LEU A 28 -2.05 -6.07 -3.17
C LEU A 28 -3.40 -6.68 -3.55
N GLU A 29 -4.34 -6.76 -2.59
CA GLU A 29 -5.67 -7.33 -2.81
C GLU A 29 -6.68 -6.63 -1.91
N PHE A 30 -7.84 -6.28 -2.44
CA PHE A 30 -9.01 -5.86 -1.69
C PHE A 30 -10.07 -6.97 -1.68
N MET A 31 -10.51 -7.36 -0.48
CA MET A 31 -11.51 -8.40 -0.24
C MET A 31 -12.79 -7.74 0.27
N GLU A 32 -13.76 -7.56 -0.62
CA GLU A 32 -15.01 -6.87 -0.33
C GLU A 32 -15.96 -7.71 0.52
N HIS A 33 -16.26 -7.21 1.73
CA HIS A 33 -17.19 -7.83 2.68
C HIS A 33 -17.93 -6.77 3.52
N GLY A 34 -18.29 -5.63 2.92
CA GLY A 34 -18.94 -4.50 3.61
C GLY A 34 -18.11 -3.97 4.78
N GLU A 35 -18.68 -3.91 5.98
CA GLU A 35 -17.98 -3.49 7.21
C GLU A 35 -16.79 -4.40 7.60
N LYS A 36 -16.74 -5.61 7.04
CA LYS A 36 -15.65 -6.58 7.25
C LYS A 36 -14.69 -6.65 6.08
N SER A 37 -14.76 -5.71 5.14
CA SER A 37 -13.80 -5.64 4.04
C SER A 37 -12.36 -5.61 4.57
N ARG A 38 -11.50 -6.35 3.89
CA ARG A 38 -10.09 -6.52 4.27
C ARG A 38 -9.18 -6.18 3.11
N ALA A 39 -7.96 -5.80 3.41
CA ALA A 39 -6.92 -5.58 2.42
C ALA A 39 -5.72 -6.47 2.75
N ARG A 40 -5.17 -7.15 1.74
CA ARG A 40 -3.81 -7.66 1.82
C ARG A 40 -2.86 -6.54 1.43
N ILE A 41 -1.98 -6.16 2.34
CA ILE A 41 -1.03 -5.08 2.15
C ILE A 41 0.40 -5.58 2.24
N GLN A 42 1.32 -4.93 1.54
CA GLN A 42 2.75 -5.18 1.59
C GLN A 42 3.47 -3.96 2.14
N THR A 43 4.39 -4.17 3.08
CA THR A 43 5.27 -3.10 3.60
C THR A 43 6.20 -2.56 2.51
N LEU A 44 6.35 -1.24 2.45
CA LEU A 44 7.25 -0.56 1.52
C LEU A 44 8.45 0.03 2.26
N ASN A 45 9.54 0.30 1.53
CA ASN A 45 10.71 1.04 2.02
C ASN A 45 11.40 0.47 3.27
N THR A 46 11.26 -0.83 3.54
CA THR A 46 11.89 -1.48 4.71
C THR A 46 13.35 -1.89 4.48
N GLY A 47 13.84 -1.86 3.24
CA GLY A 47 15.18 -2.34 2.87
C GLY A 47 15.34 -3.86 2.91
N ILE A 48 14.26 -4.61 3.17
CA ILE A 48 14.26 -6.07 3.23
C ILE A 48 13.99 -6.63 1.83
N SER A 49 14.74 -7.65 1.41
CA SER A 49 14.59 -8.27 0.09
C SER A 49 13.25 -8.98 -0.11
N PHE A 50 12.65 -9.45 0.98
CA PHE A 50 11.34 -10.08 1.02
C PHE A 50 10.43 -9.32 1.99
N PRO A 51 9.76 -8.25 1.52
CA PRO A 51 8.91 -7.42 2.37
C PRO A 51 7.70 -8.21 2.88
N TRP A 52 7.23 -7.84 4.06
CA TRP A 52 6.18 -8.59 4.73
C TRP A 52 4.82 -8.22 4.15
N THR A 53 3.97 -9.23 4.00
CA THR A 53 2.57 -9.07 3.61
C THR A 53 1.66 -9.41 4.78
N THR A 54 0.64 -8.60 5.03
CA THR A 54 -0.35 -8.85 6.10
C THR A 54 -1.77 -8.58 5.61
N ILE A 55 -2.77 -9.13 6.31
CA ILE A 55 -4.19 -8.89 6.03
C ILE A 55 -4.77 -8.09 7.18
N VAL A 56 -5.34 -6.93 6.88
CA VAL A 56 -5.94 -6.02 7.87
C VAL A 56 -7.33 -5.57 7.44
N TYR A 57 -8.10 -4.95 8.35
CA TYR A 57 -9.37 -4.35 7.95
C TYR A 57 -9.13 -3.12 7.09
N ALA A 58 -9.88 -3.00 6.01
CA ALA A 58 -9.77 -1.87 5.10
C ALA A 58 -10.10 -0.54 5.79
N LYS A 59 -11.01 -0.56 6.77
CA LYS A 59 -11.38 0.62 7.54
C LYS A 59 -10.24 1.20 8.38
N ASP A 60 -9.21 0.40 8.70
CA ASP A 60 -8.07 0.82 9.50
C ASP A 60 -7.01 1.56 8.66
N LEU A 61 -7.22 1.61 7.33
CA LEU A 61 -6.31 2.17 6.35
C LEU A 61 -6.83 3.52 5.84
N GLU A 62 -5.88 4.41 5.53
CA GLU A 62 -6.11 5.66 4.81
C GLU A 62 -5.22 5.69 3.56
N VAL A 63 -5.78 6.16 2.45
CA VAL A 63 -5.05 6.30 1.18
C VAL A 63 -4.09 7.49 1.26
N ASP A 64 -2.82 7.25 0.95
CA ASP A 64 -1.90 8.32 0.62
C ASP A 64 -2.08 8.69 -0.86
N GLU A 65 -2.90 9.72 -1.10
CA GLU A 65 -3.27 10.17 -2.44
C GLU A 65 -2.07 10.61 -3.28
N VAL A 66 -1.08 11.26 -2.64
CA VAL A 66 0.08 11.80 -3.35
C VAL A 66 0.96 10.64 -3.81
N GLN A 67 1.25 9.68 -2.92
CA GLN A 67 2.05 8.52 -3.26
C GLN A 67 1.33 7.59 -4.25
N THR A 68 0.02 7.41 -4.09
CA THR A 68 -0.79 6.66 -5.04
C THR A 68 -0.74 7.29 -6.43
N MET A 69 -0.95 8.60 -6.54
CA MET A 69 -0.88 9.32 -7.81
C MET A 69 0.52 9.27 -8.43
N GLN A 70 1.58 9.36 -7.61
CA GLN A 70 2.96 9.22 -8.08
C GLN A 70 3.24 7.82 -8.64
N LEU A 71 2.73 6.77 -7.99
CA LEU A 71 2.83 5.40 -8.49
C LEU A 71 2.06 5.23 -9.80
N GLU A 72 0.81 5.69 -9.87
CA GLU A 72 0.00 5.66 -11.09
C GLU A 72 0.70 6.39 -12.24
N TYR A 73 1.22 7.60 -11.99
CA TYR A 73 1.98 8.38 -12.97
C TYR A 73 3.25 7.66 -13.44
N TYR A 74 4.02 7.08 -12.51
CA TYR A 74 5.23 6.33 -12.85
C TYR A 74 4.90 5.12 -13.72
N LEU A 75 3.83 4.37 -13.40
CA LEU A 75 3.40 3.22 -14.19
C LEU A 75 2.97 3.62 -15.61
N GLU A 76 2.27 4.74 -15.76
CA GLU A 76 1.74 5.20 -17.05
C GLU A 76 2.80 5.89 -17.93
N PHE A 77 3.64 6.75 -17.35
CA PHE A 77 4.53 7.64 -18.09
C PHE A 77 6.03 7.41 -17.81
N GLY A 78 6.37 6.60 -16.82
CA GLY A 78 7.74 6.31 -16.44
C GLY A 78 8.50 5.51 -17.51
N LYS A 79 9.82 5.73 -17.58
CA LYS A 79 10.69 4.86 -18.37
C LYS A 79 10.95 3.60 -17.57
N HIS A 80 10.26 2.52 -17.93
CA HIS A 80 10.44 1.20 -17.33
C HIS A 80 11.70 0.54 -17.87
N GLU A 81 12.87 1.06 -17.50
CA GLU A 81 14.11 0.33 -17.70
C GLU A 81 14.12 -0.84 -16.70
N VAL A 82 13.64 -2.00 -17.15
CA VAL A 82 13.86 -3.25 -16.43
C VAL A 82 15.34 -3.57 -16.62
N SER A 83 16.18 -3.19 -15.67
CA SER A 83 17.57 -3.62 -15.62
C SER A 83 17.60 -5.13 -15.46
N THR A 84 17.67 -5.86 -16.57
CA THR A 84 18.01 -7.28 -16.60
C THR A 84 19.46 -7.39 -16.21
N ASN A 85 19.73 -7.56 -14.92
CA ASN A 85 21.05 -7.96 -14.47
C ASN A 85 21.32 -9.35 -15.07
N THR A 86 22.21 -9.38 -16.07
CA THR A 86 22.77 -10.58 -16.71
C THR A 86 23.99 -11.04 -15.91
#